data_AF-L1ICQ4-F1
#
_entry.id   AF-L1ICQ4-F1
#
_cell.length_a   1.000
_cell.length_b   1.000
_cell.length_c   1.000
_cell.angle_alpha   90.00
_cell.angle_beta   90.00
_cell.angle_gamma   90.00
#
_symmetry.space_group_name_H-M   'P 1'
#
loop_
_entity.id
_entity.type
_entity.pdbx_description
1 polymer ?
#
loop_
_entity_poly.entity_id
_entity_poly.type
_entity_poly.pdbx_seq_one_letter_code
_entity_poly.pdbx_strand_id
1 'polypeptide(L)'
;MALWWARGASGRVSADKSVVYGPALRSRIVTPARYLFIQAADEDGVNFTSSAGAGAFRVQVHILVGGKKKQLKTEVQDRGDGSYQAVFWYGIQPEALIISVTTKEGKYVRKEGEESARSGPITLKKVEVEQCYCPDPDPERWAKSYQCREEEPQISRDFQQFEGISNAGLEDMKQILRRNDSNCFVHYVVRNNELYGKAYGKYQGFKKYTDDMLLSLMRRVVVPDVEFLWNVGDWPLTNKSSPPFPVLSFCGSASSYDVIVPTYKLFLSTVFGKDLENVNDVDGKCYTAGGGWERKIGKLFWRGRDSNPQRVKFVEGIASEHRDLIDANISKNHMNYYPSEEERMRDKLLQAGKKVERVNFLSFWRYKYLLSLDGTVAAYRMPALLAGDSVVVKQSSEWYEHFYSELLPFTHYIPVKEDLSDLLLQLHWAR
;
A
#
# COMPACT_ATOMS: atom_id res chain seq x y z
N MET A 1 5.40 -33.48 12.66
CA MET A 1 5.67 -32.05 12.82
C MET A 1 4.55 -31.48 13.68
N ALA A 2 4.85 -31.08 14.91
CA ALA A 2 3.83 -30.53 15.81
C ALA A 2 3.48 -29.10 15.36
N LEU A 3 2.28 -28.94 14.79
CA LEU A 3 1.69 -27.63 14.54
C LEU A 3 1.35 -27.00 15.89
N TRP A 4 2.18 -26.05 16.33
CA TRP A 4 1.87 -25.16 17.43
C TRP A 4 0.77 -24.20 16.96
N TRP A 5 -0.48 -24.59 17.12
CA TRP A 5 -1.59 -23.63 17.09
C TRP A 5 -1.42 -22.74 18.33
N ALA A 6 -1.01 -21.49 18.13
CA ALA A 6 -1.06 -20.49 19.20
C ALA A 6 -2.50 -20.48 19.75
N ARG A 7 -2.67 -20.68 21.06
CA ARG A 7 -3.97 -20.48 21.71
C ARG A 7 -4.35 -19.02 21.48
N GLY A 8 -5.31 -18.78 20.59
CA GLY A 8 -5.94 -17.46 20.47
C GLY A 8 -6.67 -17.15 21.77
N ALA A 9 -6.61 -15.89 22.20
CA ALA A 9 -7.33 -15.41 23.38
C ALA A 9 -8.81 -15.82 23.34
N SER A 10 -9.32 -16.31 24.47
CA SER A 10 -10.74 -16.66 24.65
C SER A 10 -11.23 -16.01 25.94
N GLY A 11 -11.87 -14.84 25.84
CA GLY A 11 -12.29 -14.11 27.03
C GLY A 11 -12.67 -12.66 26.77
N ARG A 12 -12.67 -11.86 27.84
CA ARG A 12 -12.97 -10.43 27.80
C ARG A 12 -11.71 -9.64 27.43
N VAL A 13 -11.88 -8.58 26.64
CA VAL A 13 -10.80 -7.64 26.31
C VAL A 13 -10.34 -6.93 27.58
N SER A 14 -9.03 -6.96 27.84
CA SER A 14 -8.40 -6.26 28.97
C SER A 14 -7.76 -4.95 28.52
N ALA A 15 -8.13 -3.85 29.17
CA ALA A 15 -7.54 -2.53 28.91
C ALA A 15 -6.06 -2.44 29.30
N ASP A 16 -5.68 -3.15 30.37
CA ASP A 16 -4.32 -3.18 30.92
C ASP A 16 -3.36 -3.97 30.03
N LYS A 17 -3.86 -5.02 29.39
CA LYS A 17 -3.05 -5.90 28.55
C LYS A 17 -3.03 -5.49 27.09
N SER A 18 -4.17 -5.02 26.57
CA SER A 18 -4.28 -4.47 25.22
C SER A 18 -3.36 -3.26 25.07
N VAL A 19 -2.86 -3.02 23.86
CA VAL A 19 -1.89 -1.94 23.60
C VAL A 19 -2.34 -1.08 22.43
N VAL A 20 -2.26 0.25 22.60
CA VAL A 20 -2.39 1.22 21.52
C VAL A 20 -1.01 1.71 21.07
N TYR A 21 -0.76 1.69 19.77
CA TYR A 21 0.52 2.05 19.16
C TYR A 21 0.33 2.75 17.80
N GLY A 22 1.42 3.16 17.17
CA GLY A 22 1.43 3.74 15.83
C GLY A 22 1.72 5.24 15.73
N PRO A 23 1.83 5.76 14.50
CA PRO A 23 2.38 7.08 14.21
C PRO A 23 1.52 8.24 14.72
N ALA A 24 0.21 8.08 14.82
CA ALA A 24 -0.68 9.13 15.32
C ALA A 24 -0.42 9.48 16.79
N LEU A 25 0.25 8.62 17.57
CA LEU A 25 0.58 8.86 18.97
C LEU A 25 1.88 9.66 19.17
N ARG A 26 2.47 10.17 18.09
CA ARG A 26 3.75 10.89 18.07
C ARG A 26 3.56 12.27 17.47
N SER A 27 3.97 13.31 18.18
CA SER A 27 3.78 14.70 17.72
C SER A 27 4.64 15.05 16.50
N ARG A 28 5.83 14.45 16.37
CA ARG A 28 6.79 14.72 15.29
C ARG A 28 6.44 14.06 13.96
N ILE A 29 5.60 13.03 13.95
CA ILE A 29 5.17 12.41 12.69
C ILE A 29 3.97 13.20 12.19
N VAL A 30 4.14 13.88 11.07
CA VAL A 30 3.15 14.75 10.44
C VAL A 30 2.81 14.17 9.07
N THR A 31 1.61 13.60 8.97
CA THR A 31 1.02 13.09 7.73
C THR A 31 -0.45 13.52 7.67
N PRO A 32 -1.03 13.73 6.48
CA PRO A 32 -2.43 14.16 6.36
C PRO A 32 -3.41 13.20 7.01
N ALA A 33 -3.25 11.91 6.73
CA ALA A 33 -3.98 10.85 7.42
C ALA A 33 -3.17 10.39 8.63
N ARG A 34 -3.81 10.31 9.79
CA ARG A 34 -3.18 9.88 11.05
C ARG A 34 -3.73 8.52 11.44
N TYR A 35 -2.81 7.57 11.61
CA TYR A 35 -3.13 6.18 11.94
C TYR A 35 -2.66 5.82 13.34
N LEU A 36 -3.53 5.16 14.10
CA LEU A 36 -3.15 4.38 15.28
C LEU A 36 -3.69 2.96 15.16
N PHE A 37 -3.05 2.06 15.88
CA PHE A 37 -3.41 0.66 15.92
C PHE A 37 -3.65 0.24 17.37
N ILE A 38 -4.50 -0.77 17.55
CA ILE A 38 -4.78 -1.37 18.85
C ILE A 38 -4.66 -2.88 18.70
N GLN A 39 -3.79 -3.52 19.48
CA GLN A 39 -3.78 -4.98 19.60
C GLN A 39 -4.61 -5.36 20.83
N ALA A 40 -5.68 -6.13 20.60
CA ALA A 40 -6.49 -6.65 21.71
C ALA A 40 -5.76 -7.80 22.40
N ALA A 41 -5.85 -7.82 23.73
CA ALA A 41 -5.41 -8.93 24.57
C ALA A 41 -6.44 -9.23 25.66
N ASP A 42 -6.48 -10.48 26.11
CA ASP A 42 -7.32 -10.91 27.23
C ASP A 42 -6.69 -10.56 28.59
N GLU A 43 -7.33 -11.00 29.67
CA GLU A 43 -6.89 -10.73 31.05
C GLU A 43 -5.54 -11.41 31.39
N ASP A 44 -5.23 -12.54 30.75
CA ASP A 44 -3.97 -13.26 30.88
C ASP A 44 -2.84 -12.62 30.04
N GLY A 45 -3.18 -11.68 29.16
CA GLY A 45 -2.24 -10.99 28.28
C GLY A 45 -1.95 -11.73 26.98
N VAL A 46 -2.79 -12.71 26.62
CA VAL A 46 -2.71 -13.39 25.32
C VAL A 46 -3.37 -12.51 24.26
N ASN A 47 -2.69 -12.33 23.13
CA ASN A 47 -3.23 -11.56 22.01
C ASN A 47 -4.41 -12.30 21.37
N PHE A 48 -5.46 -11.55 21.06
CA PHE A 48 -6.48 -12.04 20.15
C PHE A 48 -5.87 -12.24 18.76
N THR A 49 -6.18 -13.39 18.15
CA THR A 49 -5.84 -13.72 16.75
C THR A 49 -7.08 -13.71 15.85
N SER A 50 -8.20 -13.26 16.41
CA SER A 50 -9.49 -13.09 15.74
C SER A 50 -10.20 -11.88 16.32
N SER A 51 -11.10 -11.27 15.55
CA SER A 51 -11.95 -10.15 16.00
C SER A 51 -12.49 -10.34 17.43
N ALA A 52 -12.25 -9.35 18.29
CA ALA A 52 -12.90 -9.25 19.61
C ALA A 52 -14.26 -8.49 19.54
N GLY A 53 -14.74 -8.26 18.31
CA GLY A 53 -15.95 -7.52 17.99
C GLY A 53 -15.71 -6.07 17.62
N ALA A 54 -16.48 -5.55 16.66
CA ALA A 54 -16.32 -4.19 16.13
C ALA A 54 -16.48 -3.08 17.19
N GLY A 55 -17.14 -3.36 18.32
CA GLY A 55 -17.34 -2.44 19.43
C GLY A 55 -16.40 -2.67 20.63
N ALA A 56 -15.34 -3.46 20.48
CA ALA A 56 -14.40 -3.75 21.57
C ALA A 56 -13.70 -2.47 22.09
N PHE A 57 -13.39 -1.55 21.17
CA PHE A 57 -12.74 -0.28 21.48
C PHE A 57 -13.53 0.91 20.96
N ARG A 58 -13.46 2.01 21.70
CA ARG A 58 -13.93 3.34 21.31
C ARG A 58 -12.72 4.25 21.19
N VAL A 59 -12.55 4.86 20.01
CA VAL A 59 -11.51 5.87 19.77
C VAL A 59 -12.18 7.22 19.56
N GLN A 60 -11.79 8.20 20.37
CA GLN A 60 -12.25 9.59 20.23
C GLN A 60 -11.05 10.51 20.15
N VAL A 61 -10.95 11.22 19.02
CA VAL A 61 -9.91 12.23 18.83
C VAL A 61 -10.53 13.61 18.92
N HIS A 62 -9.92 14.47 19.72
CA HIS A 62 -10.29 15.87 19.81
C HIS A 62 -9.11 16.76 19.44
N ILE A 63 -9.43 17.88 18.81
CA ILE A 63 -8.51 18.95 18.49
C ILE A 63 -8.77 20.14 19.42
N LEU A 64 -7.72 20.74 19.96
CA LEU A 64 -7.79 21.96 20.76
C LEU A 64 -7.29 23.14 19.92
N VAL A 65 -8.15 24.13 19.67
CA VAL A 65 -7.83 25.34 18.90
C VAL A 65 -8.48 26.55 19.57
N GLY A 66 -7.69 27.56 19.95
CA GLY A 66 -8.18 28.75 20.65
C GLY A 66 -8.83 28.40 21.98
N GLY A 67 -8.27 27.45 22.73
CA GLY A 67 -8.84 26.92 23.96
C GLY A 67 -10.15 26.12 23.82
N LYS A 68 -10.69 25.97 22.59
CA LYS A 68 -11.92 25.21 22.33
C LYS A 68 -11.61 23.79 21.87
N LYS A 69 -12.23 22.81 22.53
CA LYS A 69 -12.11 21.38 22.19
C LYS A 69 -13.19 20.99 21.18
N LYS A 70 -12.80 20.46 20.02
CA LYS A 70 -13.71 19.94 18.98
C LYS A 70 -13.39 18.47 18.69
N GLN A 71 -14.40 17.63 18.60
CA GLN A 71 -14.21 16.23 18.20
C GLN A 71 -13.96 16.14 16.69
N LEU A 72 -12.96 15.34 16.29
CA LEU A 72 -12.65 15.04 14.89
C LEU A 72 -13.44 13.81 14.44
N LYS A 73 -13.76 13.77 13.13
CA LYS A 73 -14.22 12.52 12.51
C LYS A 73 -13.09 11.49 12.63
N THR A 74 -13.40 10.37 13.26
CA THR A 74 -12.49 9.27 13.50
C THR A 74 -13.16 7.99 13.02
N GLU A 75 -12.47 7.22 12.20
CA GLU A 75 -12.94 5.94 11.70
C GLU A 75 -12.17 4.84 12.41
N VAL A 76 -12.87 3.87 12.97
CA VAL A 76 -12.29 2.74 13.71
C VAL A 76 -12.70 1.45 13.02
N GLN A 77 -11.72 0.59 12.77
CA GLN A 77 -11.85 -0.63 12.02
C GLN A 77 -11.33 -1.81 12.83
N ASP A 78 -12.15 -2.85 12.94
CA ASP A 78 -11.71 -4.18 13.33
C ASP A 78 -11.08 -4.86 12.12
N ARG A 79 -9.84 -5.37 12.24
CA ARG A 79 -9.11 -6.00 11.14
C ARG A 79 -9.35 -7.51 11.04
N GLY A 80 -10.18 -8.07 11.90
CA GLY A 80 -10.54 -9.49 11.88
C GLY A 80 -9.49 -10.41 12.51
N ASP A 81 -8.27 -9.93 12.73
CA ASP A 81 -7.11 -10.65 13.27
C ASP A 81 -6.84 -10.36 14.76
N GLY A 82 -7.77 -9.67 15.43
CA GLY A 82 -7.60 -9.21 16.82
C GLY A 82 -6.93 -7.84 16.96
N SER A 83 -6.51 -7.24 15.85
CA SER A 83 -6.05 -5.85 15.79
C SER A 83 -7.14 -4.91 15.27
N TYR A 84 -7.02 -3.64 15.65
CA TYR A 84 -7.90 -2.57 15.21
C TYR A 84 -7.06 -1.41 14.67
N GLN A 85 -7.59 -0.70 13.68
CA GLN A 85 -6.99 0.51 13.13
C GLN A 85 -7.93 1.67 13.33
N ALA A 86 -7.41 2.83 13.71
CA ALA A 86 -8.17 4.07 13.66
C ALA A 86 -7.48 5.12 12.81
N VAL A 87 -8.28 5.82 11.99
CA VAL A 87 -7.83 6.86 11.07
C VAL A 87 -8.58 8.16 11.34
N PHE A 88 -7.87 9.27 11.33
CA PHE A 88 -8.46 10.60 11.43
C PHE A 88 -7.64 11.64 10.67
N TRP A 89 -8.27 12.79 10.40
CA TRP A 89 -7.69 13.91 9.67
C TRP A 89 -8.00 15.23 10.37
N TYR A 90 -7.12 16.21 10.19
CA TYR A 90 -7.35 17.60 10.57
C TYR A 90 -6.60 18.53 9.61
N GLY A 91 -7.12 19.74 9.41
CA GLY A 91 -6.53 20.73 8.50
C GLY A 91 -6.34 22.11 9.14
N ILE A 92 -6.46 22.20 10.47
CA ILE A 92 -6.28 23.44 11.24
C ILE A 92 -5.19 23.17 12.28
N GLN A 93 -4.25 24.10 12.41
CA GLN A 93 -3.14 24.00 13.35
C GLN A 93 -3.66 23.90 14.80
N PRO A 94 -3.35 22.81 15.54
CA PRO A 94 -3.82 22.64 16.90
C PRO A 94 -2.82 23.13 17.96
N GLU A 95 -3.35 23.57 19.11
CA GLU A 95 -2.57 23.67 20.35
C GLU A 95 -2.23 22.28 20.89
N ALA A 96 -3.19 21.36 20.78
CA ALA A 96 -3.03 19.96 21.16
C ALA A 96 -4.01 19.03 20.44
N LEU A 97 -3.60 17.77 20.27
CA LEU A 97 -4.49 16.65 19.99
C LEU A 97 -4.73 15.85 21.28
N ILE A 98 -5.97 15.46 21.53
CA ILE A 98 -6.37 14.66 22.68
C ILE A 98 -6.98 13.37 22.14
N ILE A 99 -6.28 12.26 22.31
CA ILE A 99 -6.64 10.94 21.79
C ILE A 99 -7.08 10.07 22.97
N SER A 100 -8.35 9.67 22.98
CA SER A 100 -8.91 8.71 23.92
C SER A 100 -9.09 7.37 23.23
N VAL A 101 -8.48 6.31 23.76
CA VAL A 101 -8.72 4.92 23.34
C VAL A 101 -9.21 4.16 24.56
N THR A 102 -10.46 3.72 24.56
CA THR A 102 -11.06 3.00 25.69
C THR A 102 -11.66 1.67 25.26
N THR A 103 -11.76 0.72 26.17
CA THR A 103 -12.58 -0.48 25.96
C THR A 103 -14.07 -0.12 26.00
N LYS A 104 -14.94 -1.10 25.71
CA LYS A 104 -16.40 -0.97 25.84
C LYS A 104 -16.86 -0.51 27.23
N GLU A 105 -16.12 -0.87 28.28
CA GLU A 105 -16.35 -0.47 29.67
C GLU A 105 -15.87 0.96 30.00
N GLY A 106 -15.23 1.65 29.06
CA GLY A 106 -14.70 3.00 29.28
C GLY A 106 -13.33 3.04 29.96
N LYS A 107 -12.64 1.91 30.13
CA LYS A 107 -11.26 1.87 30.65
C LYS A 107 -10.27 2.26 29.55
N TYR A 108 -9.31 3.13 29.84
CA TYR A 108 -8.31 3.55 28.85
C TYR A 108 -7.30 2.44 28.58
N VAL A 109 -6.99 2.24 27.30
CA VAL A 109 -6.00 1.26 26.87
C VAL A 109 -4.58 1.77 27.12
N ARG A 110 -3.69 0.87 27.53
CA ARG A 110 -2.26 1.12 27.70
C ARG A 110 -1.60 1.57 26.39
N LYS A 111 -0.71 2.56 26.42
CA LYS A 111 0.12 2.94 25.27
C LYS A 111 1.35 2.04 25.20
N GLU A 112 1.83 1.76 23.99
CA GLU A 112 3.11 1.08 23.77
C GLU A 112 4.24 1.76 24.56
N GLY A 113 5.01 0.95 25.29
CA GLY A 113 6.08 1.39 26.20
C GLY A 113 5.62 1.71 27.63
N GLU A 114 4.32 1.70 27.92
CA GLU A 114 3.78 1.85 29.29
C GLU A 114 3.54 0.46 29.93
N GLU A 115 3.59 0.39 31.26
CA GLU A 115 3.46 -0.88 32.01
C GLU A 115 2.00 -1.26 32.33
N SER A 116 1.09 -0.28 32.37
CA SER A 116 -0.31 -0.46 32.79
C SER A 116 -1.29 0.36 31.96
N ALA A 117 -2.60 0.12 32.10
CA ALA A 117 -3.61 0.99 31.51
C ALA A 117 -3.40 2.44 31.96
N ARG A 118 -3.82 3.37 31.09
CA ARG A 118 -3.77 4.79 31.38
C ARG A 118 -4.90 5.18 32.32
N SER A 119 -4.69 6.25 33.08
CA SER A 119 -5.75 6.93 33.84
C SER A 119 -6.53 7.93 32.98
N GLY A 120 -6.08 8.23 31.75
CA GLY A 120 -6.65 9.27 30.91
C GLY A 120 -6.12 9.28 29.47
N PRO A 121 -6.58 10.25 28.67
CA PRO A 121 -6.24 10.35 27.26
C PRO A 121 -4.75 10.64 27.03
N ILE A 122 -4.33 10.43 25.79
CA ILE A 122 -3.02 10.84 25.29
C ILE A 122 -3.15 12.27 24.77
N THR A 123 -2.41 13.21 25.37
CA THR A 123 -2.36 14.60 24.91
C THR A 123 -1.05 14.85 24.17
N LEU A 124 -1.14 15.16 22.88
CA LEU A 124 -0.01 15.53 22.05
C LEU A 124 0.00 17.03 21.88
N LYS A 125 1.07 17.68 22.35
CA LYS A 125 1.35 19.11 22.13
C LYS A 125 2.39 19.25 21.02
N LYS A 126 2.53 20.45 20.45
CA LYS A 126 3.48 20.75 19.35
C LYS A 126 3.27 19.82 18.15
N VAL A 127 2.02 19.72 17.71
CA VAL A 127 1.64 18.90 16.55
C VAL A 127 1.39 19.83 15.38
N GLU A 128 2.02 19.57 14.25
CA GLU A 128 1.84 20.37 13.04
C GLU A 128 0.73 19.78 12.14
N VAL A 129 0.16 20.63 11.28
CA VAL A 129 -0.65 20.21 10.13
C VAL A 129 0.23 19.96 8.90
N GLU A 130 -0.24 19.13 7.97
CA GLU A 130 0.46 18.88 6.69
C GLU A 130 0.78 20.16 5.92
N GLN A 131 -0.11 21.17 5.98
CA GLN A 131 0.03 22.41 5.23
C GLN A 131 1.14 23.32 5.79
N CYS A 132 1.68 23.02 6.97
CA CYS A 132 2.84 23.71 7.54
C CYS A 132 4.05 23.49 6.63
N TYR A 133 4.67 24.57 6.15
CA TYR A 133 5.99 24.48 5.54
C TYR A 133 7.03 24.62 6.65
N CYS A 134 7.39 23.49 7.24
CA CYS A 134 8.12 23.43 8.51
C CYS A 134 9.21 22.34 8.42
N PRO A 135 10.15 22.45 7.45
CA PRO A 135 11.10 21.40 7.17
C PRO A 135 12.13 21.26 8.31
N ASP A 136 12.32 20.04 8.79
CA ASP A 136 13.42 19.72 9.68
C ASP A 136 14.75 19.90 8.88
N PRO A 137 15.69 20.75 9.36
CA PRO A 137 16.96 20.98 8.68
C PRO A 137 17.92 19.77 8.74
N ASP A 138 17.61 18.77 9.57
CA ASP A 138 18.42 17.57 9.77
C ASP A 138 17.65 16.33 9.28
N PRO A 139 17.97 15.82 8.08
CA PRO A 139 17.29 14.66 7.50
C PRO A 139 17.42 13.39 8.34
N GLU A 140 18.55 13.19 9.02
CA GLU A 140 18.78 12.00 9.85
C GLU A 140 17.91 12.04 11.11
N ARG A 141 17.85 13.21 11.76
CA ARG A 141 16.96 13.44 12.90
C ARG A 141 15.50 13.29 12.51
N TRP A 142 15.12 13.79 11.33
CA TRP A 142 13.78 13.62 10.79
C TRP A 142 13.45 12.15 10.56
N ALA A 143 14.32 11.41 9.86
CA ALA A 143 14.15 9.99 9.57
C ALA A 143 14.00 9.17 10.87
N LYS A 144 14.85 9.43 11.86
CA LYS A 144 14.76 8.79 13.19
C LYS A 144 13.45 9.12 13.91
N SER A 145 12.95 10.36 13.78
CA SER A 145 11.67 10.78 14.36
C SER A 145 10.48 10.07 13.69
N TYR A 146 10.58 9.80 12.39
CA TYR A 146 9.62 9.02 11.61
C TYR A 146 9.81 7.51 11.74
N GLN A 147 10.81 7.06 12.50
CA GLN A 147 11.17 5.65 12.66
C GLN A 147 11.46 4.97 11.32
N CYS A 148 12.03 5.71 10.37
CA CYS A 148 12.58 5.12 9.16
C CYS A 148 13.65 4.11 9.55
N ARG A 149 13.78 3.04 8.77
CA ARG A 149 14.91 2.13 8.87
C ARG A 149 16.20 2.89 8.56
N GLU A 150 17.29 2.51 9.21
CA GLU A 150 18.61 3.09 8.91
C GLU A 150 19.04 2.80 7.47
N GLU A 151 18.67 1.63 6.97
CA GLU A 151 18.89 1.22 5.60
C GLU A 151 17.60 0.60 5.01
N GLU A 152 17.33 0.90 3.74
CA GLU A 152 16.23 0.29 2.98
C GLU A 152 16.82 -0.72 1.98
N PRO A 153 16.77 -2.04 2.26
CA PRO A 153 17.53 -3.04 1.50
C PRO A 153 17.26 -3.05 0.00
N GLN A 154 16.03 -2.74 -0.43
CA GLN A 154 15.72 -2.65 -1.85
C GLN A 154 16.44 -1.47 -2.51
N ILE A 155 16.32 -0.28 -1.92
CA ILE A 155 16.94 0.94 -2.44
C ILE A 155 18.47 0.80 -2.46
N SER A 156 19.07 0.25 -1.40
CA SER A 156 20.52 0.00 -1.37
C SER A 156 20.97 -0.93 -2.49
N ARG A 157 20.27 -2.05 -2.72
CA ARG A 157 20.57 -2.96 -3.83
C ARG A 157 20.42 -2.30 -5.19
N ASP A 158 19.39 -1.47 -5.35
CA ASP A 158 19.14 -0.77 -6.60
C ASP A 158 20.22 0.29 -6.89
N PHE A 159 20.85 0.89 -5.87
CA PHE A 159 21.96 1.83 -6.07
C PHE A 159 23.33 1.17 -6.22
N GLN A 160 23.53 -0.05 -5.72
CA GLN A 160 24.82 -0.78 -5.79
C GLN A 160 25.31 -1.04 -7.22
N GLN A 161 24.41 -1.03 -8.21
CA GLN A 161 24.74 -1.28 -9.61
C GLN A 161 25.36 -0.07 -10.33
N PHE A 162 25.51 1.09 -9.67
CA PHE A 162 26.09 2.29 -10.26
C PHE A 162 27.46 2.61 -9.64
N GLU A 163 28.51 2.61 -10.46
CA GLU A 163 29.87 2.98 -10.02
C GLU A 163 30.02 4.50 -9.78
N GLY A 164 29.11 5.31 -10.33
CA GLY A 164 29.05 6.74 -10.15
C GLY A 164 27.88 7.37 -10.89
N ILE A 165 27.41 8.52 -10.41
CA ILE A 165 26.31 9.28 -11.00
C ILE A 165 26.87 10.65 -11.38
N SER A 166 26.73 11.04 -12.65
CA SER A 166 27.29 12.29 -13.18
C SER A 166 26.30 13.07 -14.03
N ASN A 167 26.51 14.38 -14.14
CA ASN A 167 25.69 15.25 -14.99
C ASN A 167 25.76 14.85 -16.47
N ALA A 168 26.92 14.37 -16.94
CA ALA A 168 27.07 13.84 -18.29
C ALA A 168 26.18 12.60 -18.50
N GLY A 169 26.21 11.65 -17.55
CA GLY A 169 25.34 10.47 -17.59
C GLY A 169 23.85 10.81 -17.54
N LEU A 170 23.47 11.86 -16.79
CA LEU A 170 22.09 12.34 -16.73
C LEU A 170 21.63 12.89 -18.09
N GLU A 171 22.45 13.69 -18.75
CA GLU A 171 22.13 14.22 -20.08
C GLU A 171 22.10 13.13 -21.16
N ASP A 172 23.04 12.18 -21.11
CA ASP A 172 23.06 11.02 -22.00
C ASP A 172 21.81 10.16 -21.83
N MET A 173 21.42 9.86 -20.58
CA MET A 173 20.22 9.10 -20.29
C MET A 173 18.96 9.83 -20.77
N LYS A 174 18.85 11.15 -20.54
CA LYS A 174 17.75 11.96 -21.10
C LYS A 174 17.66 11.84 -22.61
N GLN A 175 18.78 11.87 -23.33
CA GLN A 175 18.79 11.71 -24.78
C GLN A 175 18.35 10.31 -25.20
N ILE A 176 18.83 9.26 -24.51
CA ILE A 176 18.43 7.86 -24.76
C ILE A 176 16.93 7.71 -24.58
N LEU A 177 16.38 8.15 -23.44
CA LEU A 177 14.96 8.00 -23.12
C LEU A 177 14.07 8.75 -24.10
N ARG A 178 14.52 9.88 -24.63
CA ARG A 178 13.77 10.69 -25.63
C ARG A 178 13.71 10.07 -27.02
N ARG A 179 14.49 9.02 -27.32
CA ARG A 179 14.42 8.31 -28.62
C ARG A 179 13.13 7.51 -28.76
N ASN A 180 12.48 7.16 -27.66
CA ASN A 180 11.21 6.46 -27.65
C ASN A 180 10.10 7.39 -27.13
N ASP A 181 9.21 7.80 -28.03
CA ASP A 181 8.07 8.68 -27.75
C ASP A 181 7.10 8.16 -26.68
N SER A 182 7.10 6.84 -26.43
CA SER A 182 6.27 6.21 -25.40
C SER A 182 6.82 6.42 -23.99
N ASN A 183 8.11 6.74 -23.86
CA ASN A 183 8.72 7.00 -22.56
C ASN A 183 8.17 8.31 -21.98
N CYS A 184 7.69 8.22 -20.74
CA CYS A 184 7.15 9.37 -20.02
C CYS A 184 7.91 9.50 -18.70
N PHE A 185 8.67 10.60 -18.55
CA PHE A 185 9.51 10.83 -17.38
C PHE A 185 9.64 12.31 -17.07
N VAL A 186 10.10 12.62 -15.87
CA VAL A 186 10.32 13.97 -15.38
C VAL A 186 11.77 14.11 -14.96
N HIS A 187 12.43 15.16 -15.44
CA HIS A 187 13.70 15.61 -14.88
C HIS A 187 13.41 16.57 -13.73
N TYR A 188 13.73 16.15 -12.51
CA TYR A 188 13.58 16.95 -11.31
C TYR A 188 14.92 17.52 -10.87
N VAL A 189 14.87 18.75 -10.36
CA VAL A 189 15.97 19.43 -9.68
C VAL A 189 15.41 19.93 -8.35
N VAL A 190 16.04 19.51 -7.26
CA VAL A 190 15.84 20.13 -5.94
C VAL A 190 17.02 21.07 -5.72
N ARG A 191 16.73 22.35 -5.48
CA ARG A 191 17.76 23.36 -5.20
C ARG A 191 17.27 24.27 -4.09
N ASN A 192 18.04 24.42 -3.01
CA ASN A 192 17.66 25.19 -1.83
C ASN A 192 16.28 24.79 -1.26
N ASN A 193 15.97 23.48 -1.26
CA ASN A 193 14.67 22.92 -0.91
C ASN A 193 13.49 23.45 -1.74
N GLU A 194 13.74 23.90 -2.97
CA GLU A 194 12.71 24.21 -3.97
C GLU A 194 12.72 23.17 -5.08
N LEU A 195 11.52 22.79 -5.55
CA LEU A 195 11.34 21.74 -6.54
C LEU A 195 11.11 22.32 -7.93
N TYR A 196 11.96 21.95 -8.88
CA TYR A 196 11.84 22.26 -10.30
C TYR A 196 11.65 20.95 -11.06
N GLY A 197 10.74 20.90 -12.03
CA GLY A 197 10.44 19.67 -12.75
C GLY A 197 10.06 19.90 -14.21
N LYS A 198 10.81 19.29 -15.14
CA LYS A 198 10.52 19.32 -16.58
C LYS A 198 10.10 17.94 -17.07
N ALA A 199 8.87 17.84 -17.57
CA ALA A 199 8.31 16.60 -18.09
C ALA A 199 8.68 16.34 -19.55
N TYR A 200 8.79 15.06 -19.90
CA TYR A 200 9.05 14.54 -21.24
C TYR A 200 8.06 13.40 -21.56
N GLY A 201 7.74 13.21 -22.84
CA GLY A 201 6.81 12.16 -23.31
C GLY A 201 5.38 12.66 -23.51
N LYS A 202 4.55 11.79 -24.12
CA LYS A 202 3.16 12.10 -24.52
C LYS A 202 2.17 12.13 -23.35
N TYR A 203 2.39 11.31 -22.32
CA TYR A 203 1.46 11.14 -21.20
C TYR A 203 2.06 11.64 -19.89
N GLN A 204 1.79 12.90 -19.56
CA GLN A 204 2.39 13.58 -18.41
C GLN A 204 1.44 13.70 -17.20
N GLY A 205 0.20 13.18 -17.32
CA GLY A 205 -0.84 13.34 -16.29
C GLY A 205 -0.50 12.72 -14.93
N PHE A 206 0.44 11.76 -14.89
CA PHE A 206 0.91 11.13 -13.65
C PHE A 206 1.95 11.98 -12.89
N LYS A 207 2.55 13.00 -13.51
CA LYS A 207 3.49 13.93 -12.86
C LYS A 207 2.92 14.59 -11.61
N LYS A 208 1.62 14.91 -11.61
CA LYS A 208 0.97 15.54 -10.44
C LYS A 208 1.16 14.71 -9.17
N TYR A 209 1.20 13.38 -9.29
CA TYR A 209 1.33 12.51 -8.13
C TYR A 209 2.77 12.46 -7.61
N THR A 210 3.76 12.46 -8.50
CA THR A 210 5.17 12.55 -8.10
C THR A 210 5.50 13.93 -7.52
N ASP A 211 4.89 14.99 -8.07
CA ASP A 211 4.96 16.34 -7.48
C ASP A 211 4.37 16.35 -6.05
N ASP A 212 3.17 15.80 -5.86
CA ASP A 212 2.52 15.71 -4.56
C ASP A 212 3.38 14.94 -3.53
N MET A 213 4.01 13.84 -3.95
CA MET A 213 4.94 13.06 -3.12
C MET A 213 6.13 13.90 -2.66
N LEU A 214 6.84 14.54 -3.60
CA LEU A 214 8.04 15.32 -3.32
C LEU A 214 7.72 16.57 -2.50
N LEU A 215 6.66 17.32 -2.86
CA LEU A 215 6.24 18.50 -2.12
C LEU A 215 5.78 18.17 -0.69
N SER A 216 5.17 17.00 -0.49
CA SER A 216 4.79 16.51 0.84
C SER A 216 6.00 16.16 1.69
N LEU A 217 7.04 15.57 1.10
CA LEU A 217 8.32 15.33 1.78
C LEU A 217 9.02 16.65 2.15
N MET A 218 9.18 17.56 1.17
CA MET A 218 9.93 18.81 1.31
C MET A 218 9.31 19.82 2.28
N ARG A 219 8.01 19.70 2.59
CA ARG A 219 7.36 20.48 3.66
C ARG A 219 7.85 20.08 5.07
N ARG A 220 8.39 18.87 5.23
CA ARG A 220 8.68 18.24 6.53
C ARG A 220 10.17 18.05 6.79
N VAL A 221 10.99 18.04 5.74
CA VAL A 221 12.44 17.87 5.83
C VAL A 221 13.12 18.63 4.71
N VAL A 222 14.30 19.19 4.99
CA VAL A 222 15.16 19.77 3.96
C VAL A 222 15.75 18.63 3.14
N VAL A 223 15.45 18.63 1.84
CA VAL A 223 16.03 17.67 0.89
C VAL A 223 17.32 18.28 0.32
N PRO A 224 18.42 17.51 0.21
CA PRO A 224 19.68 18.02 -0.35
C PRO A 224 19.50 18.47 -1.80
N ASP A 225 20.41 19.34 -2.25
CA ASP A 225 20.46 19.74 -3.66
C ASP A 225 20.78 18.52 -4.53
N VAL A 226 19.86 18.16 -5.43
CA VAL A 226 19.98 16.93 -6.24
C VAL A 226 19.21 17.07 -7.55
N GLU A 227 19.71 16.44 -8.61
CA GLU A 227 19.01 16.27 -9.88
C GLU A 227 18.79 14.77 -10.14
N PHE A 228 17.59 14.41 -10.63
CA PHE A 228 17.26 13.01 -10.90
C PHE A 228 16.17 12.86 -11.97
N LEU A 229 16.09 11.67 -12.54
CA LEU A 229 15.05 11.28 -13.49
C LEU A 229 14.01 10.42 -12.77
N TRP A 230 12.74 10.74 -12.98
CA TRP A 230 11.61 9.99 -12.43
C TRP A 230 10.68 9.53 -13.55
N ASN A 231 10.53 8.22 -13.70
CA ASN A 231 9.60 7.58 -14.62
C ASN A 231 8.15 7.70 -14.11
N VAL A 232 7.25 8.19 -14.96
CA VAL A 232 5.82 8.30 -14.64
C VAL A 232 4.96 7.31 -15.45
N GLY A 233 5.58 6.45 -16.25
CA GLY A 233 4.94 5.34 -16.94
C GLY A 233 4.91 4.04 -16.13
N ASP A 234 4.26 3.01 -16.69
CA ASP A 234 4.16 1.69 -16.07
C ASP A 234 5.46 0.89 -16.18
N TRP A 235 6.07 0.87 -17.37
CA TRP A 235 7.27 0.09 -17.67
C TRP A 235 8.54 0.77 -17.12
N PRO A 236 9.53 0.01 -16.58
CA PRO A 236 10.86 0.54 -16.32
C PRO A 236 11.47 1.13 -17.60
N LEU A 237 12.27 2.18 -17.45
CA LEU A 237 12.82 2.92 -18.59
C LEU A 237 14.24 2.49 -18.98
N THR A 238 14.94 1.79 -18.09
CA THR A 238 16.28 1.30 -18.34
C THR A 238 16.30 -0.20 -18.55
N ASN A 239 17.31 -0.66 -19.28
CA ASN A 239 17.58 -2.07 -19.53
C ASN A 239 19.04 -2.33 -19.22
N LYS A 240 19.37 -3.53 -18.71
CA LYS A 240 20.73 -3.98 -18.44
C LYS A 240 21.67 -3.97 -19.65
N SER A 241 21.12 -3.86 -20.86
CA SER A 241 21.82 -3.70 -22.13
C SER A 241 22.17 -2.24 -22.48
N SER A 242 21.61 -1.26 -21.76
CA SER A 242 21.88 0.17 -21.93
C SER A 242 22.95 0.65 -20.94
N PRO A 243 23.60 1.80 -21.18
CA PRO A 243 24.46 2.41 -20.17
C PRO A 243 23.72 2.59 -18.83
N PRO A 244 24.31 2.18 -17.70
CA PRO A 244 23.64 2.24 -16.40
C PRO A 244 23.50 3.70 -15.95
N PHE A 245 22.27 4.11 -15.63
CA PHE A 245 22.00 5.38 -14.97
C PHE A 245 20.73 5.25 -14.12
N PRO A 246 20.69 5.81 -12.90
CA PRO A 246 19.53 5.67 -12.02
C PRO A 246 18.33 6.45 -12.56
N VAL A 247 17.23 5.74 -12.77
CA VAL A 247 15.91 6.31 -13.03
C VAL A 247 14.97 5.80 -11.95
N LEU A 248 14.33 6.71 -11.22
CA LEU A 248 13.35 6.34 -10.19
C LEU A 248 12.07 5.86 -10.86
N SER A 249 11.59 4.66 -10.52
CA SER A 249 10.42 4.04 -11.13
C SER A 249 9.52 3.35 -10.11
N PHE A 250 8.23 3.21 -10.45
CA PHE A 250 7.25 2.53 -9.60
C PHE A 250 7.31 0.99 -9.66
N CYS A 251 7.90 0.46 -10.73
CA CYS A 251 8.09 -0.97 -10.95
C CYS A 251 9.47 -1.19 -11.57
N GLY A 252 10.12 -2.28 -11.17
CA GLY A 252 11.37 -2.78 -11.76
C GLY A 252 11.17 -4.14 -12.41
N SER A 253 12.19 -4.61 -13.13
CA SER A 253 12.33 -5.99 -13.60
C SER A 253 13.71 -6.55 -13.31
N ALA A 254 13.87 -7.87 -13.42
CA ALA A 254 15.18 -8.51 -13.34
C ALA A 254 16.18 -7.97 -14.40
N SER A 255 15.65 -7.37 -15.47
CA SER A 255 16.36 -6.86 -16.64
C SER A 255 16.55 -5.33 -16.67
N SER A 256 16.09 -4.58 -15.64
CA SER A 256 16.21 -3.12 -15.56
C SER A 256 17.29 -2.66 -14.56
N TYR A 257 17.80 -1.44 -14.74
CA TYR A 257 18.61 -0.70 -13.75
C TYR A 257 17.76 0.26 -12.90
N ASP A 258 16.46 0.39 -13.16
CA ASP A 258 15.60 1.36 -12.46
C ASP A 258 15.64 1.18 -10.93
N VAL A 259 15.64 2.30 -10.21
CA VAL A 259 15.61 2.35 -8.74
C VAL A 259 14.17 2.43 -8.28
N ILE A 260 13.73 1.47 -7.48
CA ILE A 260 12.30 1.27 -7.26
C ILE A 260 11.83 1.99 -6.01
N VAL A 261 10.80 2.82 -6.21
CA VAL A 261 10.18 3.64 -5.16
C VAL A 261 8.72 3.23 -4.95
N PRO A 262 8.10 3.58 -3.81
CA PRO A 262 6.67 3.34 -3.60
C PRO A 262 5.80 3.90 -4.72
N THR A 263 4.80 3.11 -5.15
CA THR A 263 3.86 3.55 -6.18
C THR A 263 3.09 4.76 -5.70
N TYR A 264 2.73 5.65 -6.63
CA TYR A 264 1.90 6.81 -6.31
C TYR A 264 0.60 6.40 -5.61
N LYS A 265 -0.01 5.27 -6.01
CA LYS A 265 -1.22 4.74 -5.37
C LYS A 265 -1.00 4.42 -3.91
N LEU A 266 0.08 3.69 -3.60
CA LEU A 266 0.39 3.32 -2.22
C LEU A 266 0.69 4.56 -1.38
N PHE A 267 1.42 5.55 -1.93
CA PHE A 267 1.68 6.81 -1.24
C PHE A 267 0.38 7.56 -0.92
N LEU A 268 -0.48 7.73 -1.92
CA LEU A 268 -1.74 8.45 -1.77
C LEU A 268 -2.66 7.76 -0.74
N SER A 269 -2.74 6.42 -0.77
CA SER A 269 -3.54 5.67 0.20
C SER A 269 -2.98 5.71 1.62
N THR A 270 -1.66 5.63 1.80
CA THR A 270 -1.03 5.50 3.13
C THR A 270 -0.68 6.84 3.78
N VAL A 271 -0.25 7.84 3.01
CA VAL A 271 0.17 9.15 3.53
C VAL A 271 -1.01 10.11 3.53
N PHE A 272 -1.74 10.19 2.42
CA PHE A 272 -2.85 11.13 2.29
C PHE A 272 -4.18 10.57 2.80
N GLY A 273 -4.30 9.24 2.92
CA GLY A 273 -5.59 8.60 3.14
C GLY A 273 -6.57 8.90 2.00
N LYS A 274 -6.07 9.06 0.77
CA LYS A 274 -6.84 9.39 -0.43
C LYS A 274 -6.39 8.48 -1.56
N ASP A 275 -7.21 7.58 -2.13
CA ASP A 275 -7.20 7.33 -3.59
C ASP A 275 -8.49 6.64 -4.11
N LEU A 276 -9.30 7.50 -4.72
CA LEU A 276 -10.23 7.50 -5.86
C LEU A 276 -11.03 6.29 -6.39
N GLU A 277 -10.66 5.03 -6.16
CA GLU A 277 -11.55 3.87 -6.46
C GLU A 277 -11.68 2.92 -5.26
N ASN A 278 -10.80 3.11 -4.27
CA ASN A 278 -10.48 2.20 -3.19
C ASN A 278 -10.29 2.95 -1.86
N VAL A 279 -10.88 4.13 -1.67
CA VAL A 279 -10.95 4.77 -0.34
C VAL A 279 -11.57 3.81 0.70
N ASN A 280 -12.33 2.81 0.24
CA ASN A 280 -12.80 1.73 1.11
C ASN A 280 -11.71 0.79 1.67
N ASP A 281 -10.49 0.74 1.11
CA ASP A 281 -9.35 0.00 1.66
C ASP A 281 -8.85 0.64 2.97
N VAL A 282 -9.09 1.95 3.15
CA VAL A 282 -8.73 2.74 4.34
C VAL A 282 -9.95 3.00 5.25
N ASP A 283 -11.17 3.07 4.69
CA ASP A 283 -12.41 3.43 5.39
C ASP A 283 -13.09 2.29 6.18
N GLY A 284 -12.39 1.25 6.64
CA GLY A 284 -13.05 0.41 7.65
C GLY A 284 -13.96 -0.71 7.15
N LYS A 285 -14.67 -0.48 6.04
CA LYS A 285 -15.91 -1.20 5.70
C LYS A 285 -15.74 -2.67 5.29
N CYS A 286 -14.50 -3.15 5.16
CA CYS A 286 -14.21 -4.40 4.46
C CYS A 286 -14.11 -5.66 5.33
N TYR A 287 -13.54 -5.60 6.53
CA TYR A 287 -13.34 -6.81 7.35
C TYR A 287 -14.64 -7.38 7.93
N THR A 288 -15.71 -6.58 8.00
CA THR A 288 -17.04 -7.06 8.41
C THR A 288 -17.78 -7.80 7.28
N ALA A 289 -17.37 -7.66 6.01
CA ALA A 289 -18.05 -8.27 4.87
C ALA A 289 -17.77 -9.78 4.73
N GLY A 290 -16.63 -10.26 5.26
CA GLY A 290 -16.24 -11.67 5.23
C GLY A 290 -16.77 -12.51 6.39
N GLY A 291 -17.10 -11.88 7.53
CA GLY A 291 -17.66 -12.58 8.71
C GLY A 291 -16.69 -13.55 9.42
N GLY A 292 -15.38 -13.32 9.28
CA GLY A 292 -14.31 -14.20 9.78
C GLY A 292 -13.90 -15.28 8.78
N TRP A 293 -12.72 -15.88 8.98
CA TRP A 293 -12.12 -16.86 8.05
C TRP A 293 -13.08 -17.98 7.63
N GLU A 294 -13.82 -18.55 8.59
CA GLU A 294 -14.73 -19.68 8.33
C GLU A 294 -15.91 -19.36 7.42
N ARG A 295 -16.30 -18.09 7.32
CA ARG A 295 -17.43 -17.66 6.47
C ARG A 295 -17.01 -17.24 5.07
N LYS A 296 -15.70 -17.13 4.81
CA LYS A 296 -15.17 -16.82 3.48
C LYS A 296 -15.47 -17.95 2.49
N ILE A 297 -15.74 -17.56 1.26
CA ILE A 297 -15.97 -18.47 0.14
C ILE A 297 -14.66 -19.23 -0.15
N GLY A 298 -14.69 -20.56 -0.05
CA GLY A 298 -13.54 -21.44 -0.25
C GLY A 298 -13.07 -21.59 -1.70
N LYS A 299 -13.13 -20.52 -2.50
CA LYS A 299 -12.67 -20.46 -3.89
C LYS A 299 -11.51 -19.48 -4.03
N LEU A 300 -10.68 -19.72 -5.05
CA LEU A 300 -9.75 -18.72 -5.56
C LEU A 300 -10.53 -17.65 -6.32
N PHE A 301 -10.25 -16.39 -6.04
CA PHE A 301 -10.92 -15.27 -6.70
C PHE A 301 -9.96 -14.38 -7.46
N TRP A 302 -10.39 -13.95 -8.65
CA TRP A 302 -9.69 -12.95 -9.44
C TRP A 302 -10.65 -12.14 -10.33
N ARG A 303 -10.46 -10.82 -10.39
CA ARG A 303 -11.11 -9.94 -11.38
C ARG A 303 -10.10 -8.90 -11.85
N GLY A 304 -10.00 -8.71 -13.16
CA GLY A 304 -9.11 -7.69 -13.71
C GLY A 304 -9.20 -7.56 -15.22
N ARG A 305 -8.50 -6.56 -15.76
CA ARG A 305 -8.38 -6.34 -17.21
C ARG A 305 -7.48 -7.39 -17.85
N ASP A 306 -7.69 -7.59 -19.14
CA ASP A 306 -6.88 -8.35 -20.11
C ASP A 306 -5.54 -7.68 -20.47
N SER A 307 -4.93 -6.95 -19.52
CA SER A 307 -3.67 -6.22 -19.71
C SER A 307 -2.43 -7.12 -19.82
N ASN A 308 -2.60 -8.44 -19.82
CA ASN A 308 -1.53 -9.43 -19.94
C ASN A 308 -2.13 -10.69 -20.59
N PRO A 309 -1.52 -11.26 -21.64
CA PRO A 309 -1.99 -12.49 -22.27
C PRO A 309 -2.19 -13.66 -21.30
N GLN A 310 -1.35 -13.78 -20.27
CA GLN A 310 -1.43 -14.84 -19.26
C GLN A 310 -2.72 -14.74 -18.44
N ARG A 311 -3.27 -13.53 -18.21
CA ARG A 311 -4.58 -13.35 -17.56
C ARG A 311 -5.72 -13.91 -18.40
N VAL A 312 -5.65 -13.71 -19.71
CA VAL A 312 -6.66 -14.24 -20.65
C VAL A 312 -6.57 -15.76 -20.71
N LYS A 313 -5.36 -16.31 -20.87
CA LYS A 313 -5.12 -17.76 -20.84
C LYS A 313 -5.60 -18.41 -19.54
N PHE A 314 -5.33 -17.79 -18.40
CA PHE A 314 -5.82 -18.24 -17.09
C PHE A 314 -7.34 -18.28 -17.03
N VAL A 315 -8.02 -17.21 -17.43
CA VAL A 315 -9.48 -17.11 -17.36
C VAL A 315 -10.15 -18.07 -18.35
N GLU A 316 -9.65 -18.15 -19.58
CA GLU A 316 -10.25 -18.97 -20.63
C GLU A 316 -9.90 -20.46 -20.52
N GLY A 317 -8.73 -20.80 -19.97
CA GLY A 317 -8.30 -22.17 -19.69
C GLY A 317 -8.64 -22.59 -18.25
N ILE A 318 -7.64 -22.49 -17.36
CA ILE A 318 -7.70 -23.05 -16.00
C ILE A 318 -8.98 -22.67 -15.24
N ALA A 319 -9.37 -21.38 -15.23
CA ALA A 319 -10.53 -20.95 -14.47
C ALA A 319 -11.87 -21.41 -15.07
N SER A 320 -11.96 -21.53 -16.40
CA SER A 320 -13.19 -21.95 -17.07
C SER A 320 -13.47 -23.44 -16.90
N GLU A 321 -12.41 -24.25 -16.77
CA GLU A 321 -12.46 -25.70 -16.54
C GLU A 321 -12.70 -26.06 -15.06
N HIS A 322 -12.31 -25.17 -14.13
CA HIS A 322 -12.38 -25.40 -12.68
C HIS A 322 -13.27 -24.39 -11.94
N ARG A 323 -14.49 -24.13 -12.43
CA ARG A 323 -15.43 -23.15 -11.86
C ARG A 323 -15.94 -23.49 -10.44
N ASP A 324 -15.79 -24.73 -10.02
CA ASP A 324 -16.05 -25.18 -8.65
C ASP A 324 -14.97 -24.71 -7.67
N LEU A 325 -13.72 -24.57 -8.12
CA LEU A 325 -12.57 -24.12 -7.30
C LEU A 325 -12.23 -22.65 -7.49
N ILE A 326 -12.48 -22.10 -8.68
CA ILE A 326 -12.01 -20.78 -9.11
C ILE A 326 -13.18 -19.93 -9.57
N ASP A 327 -13.25 -18.72 -9.05
CA ASP A 327 -14.11 -17.66 -9.54
C ASP A 327 -13.23 -16.54 -10.14
N ALA A 328 -13.00 -16.61 -11.46
CA ALA A 328 -12.18 -15.65 -12.17
C ALA A 328 -12.78 -15.20 -13.51
N ASN A 329 -12.79 -13.89 -13.75
CA ASN A 329 -13.27 -13.31 -15.02
C ASN A 329 -12.51 -12.04 -15.39
N ILE A 330 -12.42 -11.79 -16.69
CA ILE A 330 -11.96 -10.50 -17.22
C ILE A 330 -13.04 -9.44 -16.98
N SER A 331 -12.67 -8.30 -16.40
CA SER A 331 -13.56 -7.17 -16.17
C SER A 331 -13.65 -6.25 -17.39
N LYS A 332 -14.81 -5.64 -17.62
CA LYS A 332 -14.98 -4.57 -18.63
C LYS A 332 -14.04 -3.40 -18.35
N ASN A 333 -13.59 -2.75 -19.42
CA ASN A 333 -12.77 -1.55 -19.36
C ASN A 333 -13.64 -0.34 -19.75
N HIS A 334 -13.78 0.66 -18.87
CA HIS A 334 -14.50 1.89 -19.18
C HIS A 334 -13.60 2.98 -19.80
N MET A 335 -12.28 2.74 -19.88
CA MET A 335 -11.34 3.75 -20.41
C MET A 335 -11.42 3.93 -21.92
N ASN A 336 -12.15 3.07 -22.66
CA ASN A 336 -12.41 3.16 -24.10
C ASN A 336 -11.19 3.48 -25.00
N TYR A 337 -9.97 3.28 -24.51
CA TYR A 337 -8.76 3.55 -25.28
C TYR A 337 -8.32 2.28 -25.97
N TYR A 338 -8.54 2.25 -27.29
CA TYR A 338 -8.01 1.26 -28.20
C TYR A 338 -7.06 2.00 -29.15
N PRO A 339 -5.77 1.66 -29.18
CA PRO A 339 -4.81 2.30 -30.09
C PRO A 339 -5.23 2.21 -31.56
N SER A 340 -6.05 1.22 -31.91
CA SER A 340 -6.65 1.06 -33.23
C SER A 340 -8.10 0.54 -33.20
N GLU A 341 -8.85 0.82 -34.27
CA GLU A 341 -10.17 0.21 -34.52
C GLU A 341 -10.09 -1.32 -34.63
N GLU A 342 -8.96 -1.85 -35.12
CA GLU A 342 -8.73 -3.28 -35.25
C GLU A 342 -8.57 -3.96 -33.89
N GLU A 343 -7.85 -3.35 -32.95
CA GLU A 343 -7.81 -3.81 -31.55
C GLU A 343 -9.15 -3.68 -30.85
N ARG A 344 -9.92 -2.61 -31.13
CA ARG A 344 -11.29 -2.47 -30.62
C ARG A 344 -12.20 -3.58 -31.15
N MET A 345 -12.07 -3.94 -32.42
CA MET A 345 -12.86 -5.02 -33.02
C MET A 345 -12.38 -6.39 -32.58
N ARG A 346 -11.07 -6.60 -32.42
CA ARG A 346 -10.49 -7.83 -31.84
C ARG A 346 -10.95 -8.02 -30.39
N ASP A 347 -10.92 -6.95 -29.59
CA ASP A 347 -11.49 -6.90 -28.24
C ASP A 347 -12.97 -7.30 -28.29
N LYS A 348 -13.80 -6.63 -29.11
CA LYS A 348 -15.22 -7.01 -29.29
C LYS A 348 -15.46 -8.46 -29.75
N LEU A 349 -14.66 -8.98 -30.68
CA LEU A 349 -14.80 -10.33 -31.25
C LEU A 349 -14.35 -11.42 -30.29
N LEU A 350 -13.30 -11.19 -29.51
CA LEU A 350 -12.89 -12.07 -28.40
C LEU A 350 -13.90 -12.04 -27.23
N GLN A 351 -14.76 -11.01 -27.14
CA GLN A 351 -15.46 -10.62 -25.90
C GLN A 351 -16.97 -10.48 -25.97
N ALA A 352 -17.62 -10.90 -27.05
CA ALA A 352 -19.08 -10.89 -27.14
C ALA A 352 -19.71 -11.85 -26.09
N GLY A 353 -19.82 -11.39 -24.84
CA GLY A 353 -20.51 -12.05 -23.72
C GLY A 353 -19.65 -12.50 -22.53
N LYS A 354 -18.31 -12.43 -22.57
CA LYS A 354 -17.43 -13.03 -21.53
C LYS A 354 -16.92 -12.07 -20.43
N LYS A 355 -16.86 -10.75 -20.70
CA LYS A 355 -16.40 -9.76 -19.71
C LYS A 355 -17.50 -9.44 -18.69
N VAL A 356 -17.14 -9.44 -17.41
CA VAL A 356 -18.05 -9.12 -16.30
C VAL A 356 -17.90 -7.66 -15.85
N GLU A 357 -18.90 -7.16 -15.14
CA GLU A 357 -18.81 -5.85 -14.49
C GLU A 357 -17.66 -5.80 -13.49
N ARG A 358 -17.12 -4.60 -13.29
CA ARG A 358 -16.08 -4.39 -12.29
C ARG A 358 -16.65 -4.69 -10.90
N VAL A 359 -15.94 -5.54 -10.15
CA VAL A 359 -16.26 -5.83 -8.76
C VAL A 359 -15.51 -4.83 -7.88
N ASN A 360 -16.19 -4.28 -6.88
CA ASN A 360 -15.53 -3.48 -5.84
C ASN A 360 -14.43 -4.31 -5.19
N PHE A 361 -13.22 -3.75 -5.06
CA PHE A 361 -12.06 -4.46 -4.54
C PHE A 361 -12.32 -5.08 -3.17
N LEU A 362 -13.09 -4.41 -2.32
CA LEU A 362 -13.46 -4.91 -1.00
C LEU A 362 -14.19 -6.26 -1.02
N SER A 363 -14.99 -6.50 -2.06
CA SER A 363 -15.70 -7.77 -2.20
C SER A 363 -14.76 -8.95 -2.41
N PHE A 364 -13.49 -8.71 -2.76
CA PHE A 364 -12.48 -9.76 -2.93
C PHE A 364 -12.22 -10.45 -1.59
N TRP A 365 -12.18 -9.71 -0.47
CA TRP A 365 -11.91 -10.28 0.85
C TRP A 365 -13.01 -11.22 1.37
N ARG A 366 -14.11 -11.42 0.61
CA ARG A 366 -15.09 -12.48 0.89
C ARG A 366 -14.59 -13.88 0.50
N TYR A 367 -13.50 -13.98 -0.25
CA TYR A 367 -12.92 -15.24 -0.71
C TYR A 367 -11.69 -15.62 0.10
N LYS A 368 -11.49 -16.93 0.31
CA LYS A 368 -10.33 -17.45 1.06
C LYS A 368 -9.01 -17.24 0.33
N TYR A 369 -8.99 -17.38 -0.99
CA TYR A 369 -7.77 -17.29 -1.79
C TYR A 369 -7.87 -16.18 -2.83
N LEU A 370 -6.87 -15.31 -2.91
CA LEU A 370 -6.83 -14.19 -3.85
C LEU A 370 -5.61 -14.30 -4.75
N LEU A 371 -5.84 -14.39 -6.06
CA LEU A 371 -4.75 -14.48 -7.02
C LEU A 371 -4.19 -13.09 -7.35
N SER A 372 -2.87 -12.94 -7.29
CA SER A 372 -2.14 -11.78 -7.79
C SER A 372 -1.44 -12.16 -9.10
N LEU A 373 -2.02 -11.70 -10.22
CA LEU A 373 -1.46 -11.83 -11.57
C LEU A 373 -0.98 -10.49 -12.07
N ASP A 374 0.19 -10.50 -12.69
CA ASP A 374 0.76 -9.31 -13.30
C ASP A 374 -0.09 -8.77 -14.43
N GLY A 375 -0.05 -7.46 -14.58
CA GLY A 375 -0.72 -6.75 -15.66
C GLY A 375 0.28 -6.41 -16.74
N THR A 376 0.29 -5.14 -17.13
CA THR A 376 1.37 -4.55 -17.91
C THR A 376 2.73 -4.79 -17.24
N VAL A 377 2.77 -4.56 -15.92
CA VAL A 377 3.91 -4.83 -15.03
C VAL A 377 3.40 -5.46 -13.73
N ALA A 378 4.19 -5.40 -12.65
CA ALA A 378 3.80 -5.87 -11.32
C ALA A 378 2.39 -5.41 -10.92
N ALA A 379 1.65 -6.30 -10.27
CA ALA A 379 0.27 -6.02 -9.90
C ALA A 379 0.17 -5.05 -8.71
N TYR A 380 0.01 -3.75 -8.96
CA TYR A 380 -0.19 -2.69 -7.93
C TYR A 380 -1.41 -2.87 -6.99
N ARG A 381 -2.16 -3.97 -7.13
CA ARG A 381 -3.18 -4.38 -6.16
C ARG A 381 -2.63 -5.23 -5.03
N MET A 382 -1.38 -5.70 -5.13
CA MET A 382 -0.74 -6.58 -4.16
C MET A 382 -0.80 -6.03 -2.72
N PRO A 383 -0.54 -4.72 -2.45
CA PRO A 383 -0.68 -4.19 -1.10
C PRO A 383 -2.08 -4.39 -0.51
N ALA A 384 -3.12 -4.17 -1.31
CA ALA A 384 -4.51 -4.29 -0.87
C ALA A 384 -4.96 -5.76 -0.77
N LEU A 385 -4.36 -6.68 -1.54
CA LEU A 385 -4.57 -8.12 -1.36
C LEU A 385 -3.96 -8.61 -0.03
N LEU A 386 -2.76 -8.13 0.31
CA LEU A 386 -2.07 -8.45 1.56
C LEU A 386 -2.70 -7.81 2.80
N ALA A 387 -3.34 -6.64 2.64
CA ALA A 387 -3.99 -5.95 3.74
C ALA A 387 -5.22 -6.70 4.27
N GLY A 388 -5.88 -7.51 3.45
CA GLY A 388 -7.02 -8.33 3.85
C GLY A 388 -6.64 -9.60 4.60
N ASP A 389 -7.63 -10.26 5.19
CA ASP A 389 -7.51 -11.54 5.91
C ASP A 389 -7.71 -12.77 4.98
N SER A 390 -7.27 -12.66 3.72
CA SER A 390 -7.34 -13.73 2.72
C SER A 390 -5.94 -14.24 2.36
N VAL A 391 -5.82 -15.51 1.97
CA VAL A 391 -4.55 -16.08 1.52
C VAL A 391 -4.25 -15.56 0.12
N VAL A 392 -3.12 -14.86 -0.03
CA VAL A 392 -2.66 -14.39 -1.34
C VAL A 392 -1.91 -15.50 -2.06
N VAL A 393 -2.29 -15.76 -3.32
CA VAL A 393 -1.57 -16.63 -4.25
C VAL A 393 -0.88 -15.72 -5.26
N LYS A 394 0.45 -15.73 -5.32
CA LYS A 394 1.22 -14.79 -6.16
C LYS A 394 1.97 -15.52 -7.27
N GLN A 395 1.76 -15.03 -8.49
CA GLN A 395 2.54 -15.44 -9.66
C GLN A 395 4.03 -15.07 -9.51
N SER A 396 4.90 -16.02 -9.81
CA SER A 396 6.32 -15.78 -10.05
C SER A 396 6.48 -14.92 -11.29
N SER A 397 7.26 -13.85 -11.18
CA SER A 397 7.42 -12.87 -12.25
C SER A 397 8.74 -12.13 -12.09
N GLU A 398 9.27 -11.62 -13.21
CA GLU A 398 10.39 -10.70 -13.20
C GLU A 398 10.03 -9.32 -12.65
N TRP A 399 8.74 -8.93 -12.69
CA TRP A 399 8.30 -7.61 -12.25
C TRP A 399 8.18 -7.53 -10.73
N TYR A 400 8.65 -6.43 -10.15
CA TYR A 400 8.59 -6.21 -8.71
C TYR A 400 8.31 -4.75 -8.32
N GLU A 401 7.63 -4.59 -7.19
CA GLU A 401 7.51 -3.32 -6.46
C GLU A 401 8.55 -3.27 -5.33
N HIS A 402 8.78 -2.09 -4.76
CA HIS A 402 9.81 -1.83 -3.73
C HIS A 402 9.81 -2.81 -2.53
N PHE A 403 8.66 -3.36 -2.14
CA PHE A 403 8.51 -4.23 -0.96
C PHE A 403 8.52 -5.74 -1.28
N TYR A 404 8.55 -6.15 -2.55
CA TYR A 404 8.38 -7.57 -2.91
C TYR A 404 9.50 -8.46 -2.37
N SER A 405 10.71 -7.92 -2.22
CA SER A 405 11.86 -8.64 -1.69
C SER A 405 11.75 -8.99 -0.21
N GLU A 406 10.84 -8.34 0.53
CA GLU A 406 10.53 -8.68 1.92
C GLU A 406 9.41 -9.72 2.04
N LEU A 407 8.74 -10.06 0.92
CA LEU A 407 7.70 -11.07 0.92
C LEU A 407 8.31 -12.46 0.78
N LEU A 408 8.11 -13.30 1.80
CA LEU A 408 8.62 -14.65 1.86
C LEU A 408 7.56 -15.64 1.35
N PRO A 409 7.87 -16.46 0.33
CA PRO A 409 6.98 -17.54 -0.11
C PRO A 409 6.63 -18.49 1.03
N PHE A 410 5.39 -18.99 1.04
CA PHE A 410 4.79 -19.85 2.08
C PHE A 410 4.73 -19.25 3.49
N THR A 411 5.23 -18.03 3.70
CA THR A 411 5.06 -17.27 4.94
C THR A 411 4.04 -16.15 4.76
N HIS A 412 4.21 -15.34 3.70
CA HIS A 412 3.33 -14.20 3.42
C HIS A 412 2.35 -14.47 2.28
N TYR A 413 2.67 -15.40 1.37
CA TYR A 413 1.83 -15.76 0.22
C TYR A 413 2.16 -17.15 -0.31
N ILE A 414 1.27 -17.75 -1.09
CA ILE A 414 1.51 -19.01 -1.80
C ILE A 414 2.08 -18.72 -3.20
N PRO A 415 3.32 -19.12 -3.52
CA PRO A 415 3.89 -18.91 -4.85
C PRO A 415 3.26 -19.86 -5.88
N VAL A 416 3.05 -19.38 -7.09
CA VAL A 416 2.75 -20.20 -8.28
C VAL A 416 3.69 -19.83 -9.41
N LYS A 417 3.95 -20.75 -10.32
CA LYS A 417 4.80 -20.54 -11.50
C LYS A 417 4.27 -19.43 -12.38
N GLU A 418 5.16 -18.86 -13.19
CA GLU A 418 4.82 -17.80 -14.15
C GLU A 418 3.69 -18.23 -15.11
N ASP A 419 3.72 -19.47 -15.57
CA ASP A 419 2.72 -20.04 -16.48
C ASP A 419 1.46 -20.58 -15.76
N LEU A 420 1.42 -20.51 -14.43
CA LEU A 420 0.36 -21.04 -13.57
C LEU A 420 0.16 -22.56 -13.67
N SER A 421 1.13 -23.30 -14.21
CA SER A 421 1.03 -24.76 -14.41
C SER A 421 0.87 -25.54 -13.10
N ASP A 422 1.29 -24.98 -11.97
CA ASP A 422 1.14 -25.56 -10.63
C ASP A 422 -0.01 -24.93 -9.81
N LEU A 423 -0.80 -24.02 -10.39
CA LEU A 423 -1.85 -23.30 -9.64
C LEU A 423 -2.85 -24.24 -8.96
N LEU A 424 -3.31 -25.28 -9.66
CA LEU A 424 -4.25 -26.24 -9.09
C LEU A 424 -3.60 -27.03 -7.96
N LEU A 425 -2.34 -27.45 -8.11
CA LEU A 425 -1.61 -28.15 -7.06
C LEU A 425 -1.52 -27.28 -5.79
N GLN A 426 -1.12 -26.02 -5.94
CA GLN A 426 -1.00 -25.08 -4.83
C GLN A 426 -2.36 -24.78 -4.17
N LEU A 427 -3.42 -24.65 -4.98
CA LEU A 427 -4.77 -24.42 -4.47
C LEU A 427 -5.33 -25.62 -3.70
N HIS A 428 -5.00 -26.85 -4.10
CA HIS A 428 -5.37 -28.05 -3.35
C HIS A 428 -4.59 -28.16 -2.03
N TRP A 429 -3.30 -27.79 -2.01
CA TRP A 429 -2.51 -27.75 -0.78
C TRP A 429 -3.02 -26.71 0.22
N ALA A 430 -3.52 -25.57 -0.27
CA ALA A 430 -3.99 -24.47 0.56
C ALA A 430 -5.34 -24.73 1.24
N ARG A 431 -6.15 -25.64 0.67
CA ARG A 431 -7.48 -26.01 1.16
C ARG A 431 -7.40 -27.10 2.22
#